data_AF-A0A845L8T3-F1
#
_entry.id   AF-A0A845L8T3-F1
#
_cell.length_a   1.000
_cell.length_b   1.000
_cell.length_c   1.000
_cell.angle_alpha   90.00
_cell.angle_beta   90.00
_cell.angle_gamma   90.00
#
_symmetry.space_group_name_H-M   'P 1'
#
loop_
_entity.id
_entity.type
_entity.pdbx_description
1 polymer ?
#
loop_
_entity_poly.entity_id
_entity_poly.type
_entity_poly.pdbx_seq_one_letter_code
_entity_poly.pdbx_strand_id
1 'polypeptide(L)'
;MYQEIIESGVEYLPRLIDGLQASAAFFRQGSETKGIEQFTKAFDGLEWIAAVINGLPQLSKGQVLPTDVFESIRRTLAELEEAWSVQDFVTIGDLTEYELVTHLQGLLEWFDGQAKLLGLGPTQ
;
A
#
# COMPACT_ATOMS: atom_id res chain seq x y z
N MET A 1 17.39 -10.46 3.18
CA MET A 1 16.01 -10.44 3.71
C MET A 1 15.53 -9.08 4.22
N TYR A 2 16.00 -8.51 5.35
CA TYR A 2 15.52 -7.16 5.76
C TYR A 2 15.83 -6.10 4.69
N GLN A 3 17.08 -6.04 4.23
CA GLN A 3 17.51 -5.14 3.16
C GLN A 3 16.72 -5.34 1.86
N GLU A 4 16.54 -6.59 1.42
CA GLU A 4 15.72 -6.94 0.23
C GLU A 4 14.28 -6.43 0.35
N ILE A 5 13.67 -6.52 1.54
CA ILE A 5 12.32 -5.95 1.77
C ILE A 5 12.36 -4.43 1.63
N ILE A 6 13.40 -3.77 2.13
CA ILE A 6 13.55 -2.33 1.99
C ILE A 6 13.69 -1.92 0.51
N GLU A 7 14.59 -2.57 -0.23
CA GLU A 7 14.78 -2.34 -1.67
C GLU A 7 13.48 -2.59 -2.46
N SER A 8 12.81 -3.71 -2.18
CA SER A 8 11.55 -4.05 -2.82
C SER A 8 10.45 -3.02 -2.51
N GLY A 9 10.38 -2.53 -1.27
CA GLY A 9 9.39 -1.51 -0.89
C GLY A 9 9.55 -0.22 -1.67
N VAL A 10 10.78 0.27 -1.80
CA VAL A 10 11.06 1.49 -2.57
C VAL A 10 10.73 1.32 -4.06
N GLU A 11 10.98 0.13 -4.64
CA GLU A 11 10.67 -0.12 -6.05
C GLU A 11 9.17 -0.34 -6.32
N TYR A 12 8.48 -1.06 -5.43
CA TYR A 12 7.12 -1.53 -5.70
C TYR A 12 6.03 -0.56 -5.23
N LEU A 13 6.19 0.10 -4.08
CA LEU A 13 5.16 0.97 -3.51
C LEU A 13 4.71 2.10 -4.45
N PRO A 14 5.60 2.80 -5.19
CA PRO A 14 5.18 3.84 -6.11
C PRO A 14 4.21 3.31 -7.17
N ARG A 15 4.52 2.15 -7.76
CA ARG A 15 3.66 1.51 -8.78
C ARG A 15 2.31 1.09 -8.22
N LEU A 16 2.29 0.59 -6.98
CA LEU A 16 1.06 0.23 -6.30
C LEU A 16 0.18 1.46 -6.05
N ILE A 17 0.78 2.55 -5.55
CA ILE A 17 0.10 3.82 -5.29
C ILE A 17 -0.53 4.35 -6.59
N ASP A 18 0.23 4.41 -7.68
CA ASP A 18 -0.27 4.88 -8.98
C ASP A 18 -1.44 4.02 -9.48
N GLY A 19 -1.34 2.69 -9.31
CA GLY A 19 -2.38 1.74 -9.69
C GLY A 19 -3.69 1.95 -8.91
N LEU A 20 -3.59 2.16 -7.60
CA LEU A 20 -4.72 2.40 -6.71
C LEU A 20 -5.36 3.77 -6.98
N GLN A 21 -4.57 4.82 -7.21
CA GLN A 21 -5.07 6.14 -7.60
C GLN A 21 -5.85 6.07 -8.93
N ALA A 22 -5.33 5.35 -9.92
CA ALA A 22 -6.02 5.14 -11.19
C ALA A 22 -7.34 4.38 -11.01
N SER A 23 -7.36 3.36 -10.15
CA SER A 23 -8.58 2.61 -9.81
C SER A 23 -9.63 3.51 -9.14
N ALA A 24 -9.23 4.26 -8.12
CA ALA A 24 -10.12 5.19 -7.40
C ALA A 24 -10.72 6.25 -8.34
N ALA A 25 -9.92 6.78 -9.28
CA ALA A 25 -10.40 7.72 -10.28
C ALA A 25 -11.51 7.13 -11.16
N PHE A 26 -11.44 5.85 -11.53
CA PHE A 26 -12.52 5.19 -12.26
C PHE A 26 -13.78 5.02 -11.42
N PHE A 27 -13.67 4.66 -10.13
CA PHE A 27 -14.83 4.57 -9.24
C PHE A 27 -15.56 5.91 -9.11
N ARG A 28 -14.83 7.01 -8.91
CA ARG A 28 -15.43 8.37 -8.83
C ARG A 28 -16.10 8.82 -10.12
N GLN A 29 -15.65 8.32 -11.25
CA GLN A 29 -16.25 8.60 -12.56
C GLN A 29 -17.47 7.70 -12.86
N GLY A 30 -17.87 6.82 -11.95
CA GLY A 30 -18.91 5.82 -12.17
C GLY A 30 -18.51 4.73 -13.17
N SER A 31 -17.21 4.56 -13.42
CA SER A 31 -16.65 3.55 -14.34
C SER A 31 -16.24 2.30 -13.57
N GLU A 32 -17.19 1.67 -12.88
CA GLU A 32 -16.97 0.57 -11.93
C GLU A 32 -16.17 -0.59 -12.54
N THR A 33 -16.54 -1.09 -13.72
CA THR A 33 -15.82 -2.19 -14.38
C THR A 33 -14.34 -1.88 -14.57
N LYS A 34 -14.01 -0.66 -15.03
CA LYS A 34 -12.61 -0.24 -15.19
C LYS A 34 -11.92 -0.06 -13.84
N GLY A 35 -12.64 0.45 -12.84
CA GLY A 35 -12.16 0.55 -11.47
C GLY A 35 -11.78 -0.81 -10.90
N ILE A 36 -12.65 -1.81 -11.06
CA ILE A 36 -12.43 -3.20 -10.65
C ILE A 36 -11.22 -3.78 -11.40
N GLU A 37 -11.21 -3.72 -12.73
CA GLU A 37 -10.09 -4.24 -13.54
C GLU A 37 -8.75 -3.63 -13.12
N GLN A 38 -8.74 -2.33 -12.81
CA GLN A 38 -7.54 -1.64 -12.37
C GLN A 38 -7.17 -1.99 -10.92
N PHE A 39 -8.16 -2.07 -10.02
CA PHE A 39 -7.95 -2.50 -8.63
C PHE A 39 -7.39 -3.91 -8.56
N THR A 40 -7.89 -4.81 -9.42
CA THR A 40 -7.45 -6.20 -9.41
C THR A 40 -5.96 -6.36 -9.67
N LYS A 41 -5.37 -5.47 -10.48
CA LYS A 41 -3.92 -5.45 -10.73
C LYS A 41 -3.10 -5.04 -9.50
N ALA A 42 -3.74 -4.41 -8.51
CA ALA A 42 -3.10 -4.01 -7.26
C ALA A 42 -3.11 -5.12 -6.20
N PHE A 43 -3.88 -6.21 -6.37
CA PHE A 43 -4.00 -7.27 -5.34
C PHE A 43 -2.65 -7.86 -4.94
N ASP A 44 -1.82 -8.24 -5.91
CA ASP A 44 -0.48 -8.80 -5.61
C ASP A 44 0.36 -7.83 -4.75
N GLY A 45 0.23 -6.52 -5.01
CA GLY A 45 0.88 -5.49 -4.21
C GLY A 45 0.30 -5.39 -2.80
N LEU A 46 -1.02 -5.47 -2.66
CA LEU A 46 -1.68 -5.46 -1.34
C LEU A 46 -1.36 -6.71 -0.52
N GLU A 47 -1.28 -7.88 -1.15
CA GLU A 47 -0.83 -9.12 -0.51
C GLU A 47 0.61 -9.00 -0.02
N TRP A 48 1.49 -8.43 -0.85
CA TRP A 48 2.87 -8.15 -0.44
C TRP A 48 2.92 -7.21 0.77
N ILE A 49 2.11 -6.15 0.78
CA ILE A 49 2.01 -5.23 1.93
C ILE A 49 1.55 -5.97 3.19
N ALA A 50 0.52 -6.81 3.10
CA ALA A 50 0.07 -7.60 4.23
C ALA A 50 1.20 -8.51 4.76
N ALA A 51 1.98 -9.14 3.87
CA ALA A 51 3.13 -9.95 4.25
C ALA A 51 4.23 -9.13 4.93
N VAL A 52 4.54 -7.93 4.42
CA VAL A 52 5.50 -7.00 5.02
C VAL A 52 5.06 -6.59 6.42
N ILE A 53 3.81 -6.14 6.60
CA ILE A 53 3.30 -5.69 7.89
C ILE A 53 3.35 -6.83 8.93
N ASN A 54 3.11 -8.09 8.51
CA ASN A 54 3.18 -9.26 9.39
C ASN A 54 4.63 -9.73 9.67
N GLY A 55 5.53 -9.61 8.70
CA GLY A 55 6.88 -10.19 8.75
C GLY A 55 7.97 -9.22 9.20
N LEU A 56 7.89 -7.95 8.79
CA LEU A 56 8.92 -6.95 9.03
C LEU A 56 9.25 -6.74 10.52
N PRO A 57 8.30 -6.79 11.47
CA PRO A 57 8.62 -6.69 12.89
C PRO A 57 9.64 -7.72 13.36
N GLN A 58 9.56 -8.95 12.86
CA GLN A 58 10.45 -10.06 13.23
C GLN A 58 11.85 -9.90 12.62
N LEU A 59 11.96 -9.14 11.52
CA LEU A 59 13.18 -8.98 10.74
C LEU A 59 13.95 -7.70 11.06
N SER A 60 13.26 -6.73 11.66
CA SER A 60 13.74 -5.37 11.92
C SER A 60 14.85 -5.28 12.97
N LYS A 61 15.10 -6.31 13.79
CA LYS A 61 16.20 -6.40 14.79
C LYS A 61 16.43 -5.10 15.60
N GLY A 62 15.34 -4.43 16.02
CA GLY A 62 15.41 -3.21 16.84
C GLY A 62 15.35 -1.89 16.06
N GLN A 63 15.12 -1.93 14.74
CA GLN A 63 14.77 -0.73 13.97
C GLN A 63 13.40 -0.18 14.38
N VAL A 64 13.26 1.13 14.32
CA VAL A 64 11.97 1.81 14.57
C VAL A 64 11.02 1.55 13.41
N LEU A 65 9.89 0.91 13.71
CA LEU A 65 8.85 0.59 12.74
C LEU A 65 7.75 1.65 12.74
N PRO A 66 7.08 1.88 11.60
CA PRO A 66 5.97 2.81 11.51
C PRO A 66 4.68 2.09 11.93
N THR A 67 4.60 1.65 13.19
CA THR A 67 3.51 0.81 13.70
C THR A 67 2.14 1.44 13.53
N ASP A 68 2.03 2.76 13.66
CA ASP A 68 0.76 3.47 13.46
C ASP A 68 0.29 3.43 12.00
N VAL A 69 1.24 3.46 11.05
CA VAL A 69 0.95 3.31 9.62
C VAL A 69 0.49 1.89 9.33
N PHE A 70 1.16 0.89 9.91
CA PHE A 70 0.78 -0.51 9.79
C PHE A 70 -0.64 -0.78 10.26
N GLU A 71 -1.01 -0.29 11.44
CA GLU A 71 -2.37 -0.44 11.97
C GLU A 71 -3.40 0.31 11.12
N SER A 72 -3.04 1.49 10.60
CA SER A 72 -3.93 2.25 9.71
C SER A 72 -4.18 1.51 8.40
N ILE A 73 -3.15 0.93 7.77
CA ILE A 73 -3.32 0.09 6.56
C ILE A 73 -4.20 -1.11 6.86
N ARG A 74 -3.98 -1.82 7.98
CA ARG A 74 -4.81 -2.97 8.36
C ARG A 74 -6.28 -2.59 8.50
N ARG A 75 -6.57 -1.47 9.17
CA ARG A 75 -7.94 -0.97 9.35
C ARG A 75 -8.58 -0.64 7.99
N THR A 76 -7.92 0.14 7.15
CA THR A 76 -8.47 0.50 5.84
C THR A 76 -8.67 -0.72 4.94
N LEU A 77 -7.81 -1.74 5.00
CA LEU A 77 -8.02 -2.99 4.28
C LEU A 77 -9.27 -3.75 4.75
N ALA A 78 -9.51 -3.80 6.06
CA ALA A 78 -10.73 -4.41 6.60
C ALA A 78 -12.00 -3.65 6.18
N GLU A 79 -11.96 -2.32 6.21
CA GLU A 79 -13.08 -1.48 5.74
C GLU A 79 -13.33 -1.64 4.22
N LEU A 80 -12.25 -1.79 3.43
CA LEU A 80 -12.37 -2.12 2.01
C LEU A 80 -13.03 -3.48 1.79
N GLU A 81 -12.65 -4.51 2.55
CA GLU A 81 -13.30 -5.83 2.47
C GLU A 81 -14.81 -5.74 2.73
N GLU A 82 -15.21 -4.96 3.75
CA GLU A 82 -16.62 -4.69 4.05
C GLU A 82 -17.32 -3.99 2.88
N ALA A 83 -16.74 -2.92 2.33
CA ALA A 83 -17.30 -2.17 1.20
C ALA A 83 -17.40 -3.03 -0.07
N TRP A 84 -16.39 -3.86 -0.35
CA TRP A 84 -16.40 -4.84 -1.45
C TRP A 84 -17.53 -5.86 -1.31
N SER A 85 -17.84 -6.31 -0.09
CA SER A 85 -18.89 -7.32 0.16
C SER A 85 -20.29 -6.85 -0.24
N VAL A 86 -20.53 -5.53 -0.22
CA VAL A 86 -21.79 -4.90 -0.59
C VAL A 86 -21.71 -4.08 -1.88
N GLN A 87 -20.56 -4.12 -2.57
CA GLN A 87 -20.28 -3.38 -3.81
C GLN A 87 -20.52 -1.86 -3.68
N ASP A 88 -20.15 -1.28 -2.53
CA ASP A 88 -20.22 0.17 -2.34
C ASP A 88 -19.03 0.85 -3.01
N PHE A 89 -19.15 1.09 -4.32
CA PHE A 89 -18.07 1.66 -5.14
C PHE A 89 -17.70 3.10 -4.78
N VAL A 90 -18.60 3.85 -4.14
CA VAL A 90 -18.29 5.19 -3.62
C VAL A 90 -17.32 5.03 -2.45
N THR A 91 -17.68 4.21 -1.47
CA THR A 91 -16.83 3.94 -0.31
C THR A 91 -15.51 3.27 -0.70
N ILE A 92 -15.53 2.32 -1.65
CA ILE A 92 -14.29 1.71 -2.19
C ILE A 92 -13.37 2.79 -2.80
N GLY A 93 -13.94 3.69 -3.60
CA GLY A 93 -13.18 4.79 -4.21
C GLY A 93 -12.55 5.71 -3.17
N ASP A 94 -13.31 6.12 -2.16
CA ASP A 94 -12.87 7.03 -1.11
C ASP A 94 -11.82 6.39 -0.19
N LEU A 95 -12.05 5.17 0.29
CA LEU A 95 -11.08 4.41 1.10
C LEU A 95 -9.78 4.18 0.32
N THR A 96 -9.88 3.90 -0.98
CA THR A 96 -8.69 3.69 -1.82
C THR A 96 -7.89 4.99 -1.98
N GLU A 97 -8.55 6.10 -2.32
CA GLU A 97 -7.87 7.37 -2.62
C GLU A 97 -7.36 8.11 -1.38
N TYR A 98 -8.22 8.28 -0.38
CA TYR A 98 -7.93 9.19 0.72
C TYR A 98 -7.30 8.50 1.92
N GLU A 99 -7.53 7.20 2.11
CA GLU A 99 -6.96 6.45 3.21
C GLU A 99 -5.79 5.57 2.76
N LEU A 100 -6.05 4.55 1.94
CA LEU A 100 -5.06 3.54 1.62
C LEU A 100 -3.85 4.14 0.91
N VAL A 101 -4.07 4.96 -0.11
CA VAL A 101 -2.99 5.68 -0.82
C VAL A 101 -2.20 6.56 0.14
N THR A 102 -2.86 7.32 1.02
CA THR A 102 -2.20 8.18 2.02
C THR A 102 -1.32 7.35 2.97
N HIS A 103 -1.81 6.21 3.44
CA HIS A 103 -1.05 5.33 4.33
C HIS A 103 0.12 4.65 3.61
N LEU A 104 -0.06 4.24 2.35
CA LEU A 104 1.01 3.68 1.53
C LEU A 104 2.09 4.71 1.20
N GLN A 105 1.74 5.99 1.03
CA GLN A 105 2.70 7.08 0.89
C GLN A 105 3.55 7.25 2.16
N GLY A 106 2.92 7.28 3.34
CA GLY A 106 3.66 7.32 4.62
C GLY A 106 4.55 6.09 4.82
N LEU A 107 4.11 4.92 4.35
CA LEU A 107 4.94 3.71 4.36
C LEU A 107 6.14 3.83 3.40
N LEU A 108 5.94 4.37 2.19
CA LEU A 108 7.00 4.62 1.22
C LEU A 108 8.05 5.60 1.79
N GLU A 109 7.62 6.69 2.42
CA GLU A 109 8.53 7.62 3.09
C GLU A 109 9.39 6.94 4.15
N TRP A 110 8.81 6.01 4.92
CA TRP A 110 9.56 5.21 5.87
C TRP A 110 10.56 4.28 5.18
N PHE A 111 10.16 3.60 4.10
CA PHE A 111 11.03 2.74 3.29
C PHE A 111 12.22 3.53 2.72
N ASP A 112 11.99 4.71 2.14
CA ASP A 112 13.03 5.60 1.65
C ASP A 112 13.99 6.03 2.76
N GLY A 113 13.47 6.28 3.96
CA GLY A 113 14.28 6.55 5.15
C GLY A 113 15.20 5.38 5.50
N GLN A 114 14.68 4.15 5.51
CA GLN A 114 15.48 2.95 5.78
C GLN A 114 16.51 2.69 4.67
N ALA A 115 16.14 2.87 3.41
CA ALA A 115 17.03 2.68 2.27
C ALA A 115 18.26 3.61 2.37
N LYS A 116 18.05 4.88 2.72
CA LYS A 116 19.14 5.84 2.97
C LYS A 116 20.05 5.41 4.12
N LEU A 117 19.50 4.91 5.23
CA LEU A 117 20.29 4.42 6.37
C LEU A 117 21.13 3.19 6.01
N LEU A 118 20.63 2.36 5.10
CA LEU A 118 21.31 1.16 4.60
C LEU A 118 22.31 1.45 3.47
N GLY A 119 22.42 2.70 3.02
CA GLY A 119 23.29 3.06 1.88
C GLY A 119 22.75 2.59 0.53
N LEU A 120 21.46 2.26 0.46
CA LEU A 120 20.73 1.92 -0.75
C LEU A 120 20.33 3.23 -1.43
N GLY A 121 21.30 3.85 -2.11
CA GLY A 121 21.02 5.02 -2.94
C GLY A 121 20.21 4.62 -4.19
N PRO A 122 19.54 5.57 -4.86
CA PRO A 122 18.83 5.27 -6.10
C PRO A 122 19.82 4.65 -7.08
N THR A 123 19.50 3.47 -7.59
CA THR A 123 20.15 2.92 -8.78
C THR A 123 19.96 3.98 -9.86
N GLN A 124 21.07 4.61 -10.28
CA GLN A 124 21.08 5.60 -11.35
C GLN A 124 20.45 5.04 -12.62
#